data_AF-A0A7X2PU36-F1
#
_entry.id   AF-A0A7X2PU36-F1
#
_cell.length_a   1.000
_cell.length_b   1.000
_cell.length_c   1.000
_cell.angle_alpha   90.00
_cell.angle_beta   90.00
_cell.angle_gamma   90.00
#
_symmetry.space_group_name_H-M   'P 1'
#
loop_
_entity.id
_entity.type
_entity.pdbx_description
1 polymer ?
#
loop_
_entity_poly.entity_id
_entity_poly.type
_entity_poly.pdbx_seq_one_letter_code
_entity_poly.pdbx_strand_id
1 'polypeptide(L)'
;MVRREIEVDEDTNRLLTELASEYEGDLNLALADLVHARAGLEEFAERSEAAHEDALRALRDRSEADFREGRTVTWTDVKARNGL
;
A
#
# COMPACT_ATOMS: atom_id res chain seq x y z
N MET A 1 14.38 -12.99 -26.81
CA MET A 1 14.60 -12.50 -25.42
C MET A 1 14.87 -11.00 -25.51
N VAL A 2 14.06 -10.16 -24.85
CA VAL A 2 14.21 -8.70 -24.88
C VAL A 2 15.02 -8.29 -23.65
N ARG A 3 16.22 -7.75 -23.85
CA ARG A 3 17.06 -7.24 -22.75
C ARG A 3 16.65 -5.80 -22.47
N ARG A 4 16.30 -5.51 -21.21
CA ARG A 4 16.03 -4.16 -20.71
C ARG A 4 17.03 -3.89 -19.59
N GLU A 5 17.69 -2.75 -19.68
CA GLU A 5 18.60 -2.27 -18.64
C GLU A 5 17.90 -1.15 -17.89
N ILE A 6 17.92 -1.22 -16.56
CA ILE A 6 17.32 -0.23 -15.68
C ILE A 6 18.46 0.33 -14.84
N GLU A 7 18.61 1.64 -14.87
CA GLU A 7 19.56 2.33 -14.01
C GLU A 7 18.90 2.53 -12.64
N VAL A 8 19.58 2.06 -11.59
CA VAL A 8 19.12 2.15 -10.21
C VAL A 8 20.23 2.72 -9.35
N ASP A 9 19.86 3.43 -8.28
CA ASP A 9 20.85 3.88 -7.30
C ASP A 9 21.41 2.70 -6.49
N GLU A 10 22.50 2.96 -5.78
CA GLU A 10 23.28 1.92 -5.08
C GLU A 10 22.50 1.28 -3.92
N ASP A 11 21.67 2.06 -3.22
CA ASP A 11 20.82 1.56 -2.14
C ASP A 11 19.74 0.60 -2.68
N THR A 12 19.13 0.97 -3.81
CA THR A 12 18.16 0.12 -4.53
C THR A 12 18.83 -1.13 -5.06
N ASN A 13 20.04 -1.02 -5.62
CA ASN A 13 20.78 -2.18 -6.11
C ASN A 13 21.11 -3.18 -4.98
N ARG A 14 21.45 -2.69 -3.78
CA ARG A 14 21.65 -3.55 -2.60
C ARG A 14 20.37 -4.30 -2.23
N LEU A 15 19.24 -3.59 -2.15
CA LEU A 15 17.94 -4.21 -1.84
C LEU A 15 17.53 -5.26 -2.88
N LEU A 16 17.75 -4.98 -4.17
CA LEU A 16 17.47 -5.95 -5.23
C LEU A 16 18.39 -7.17 -5.17
N THR A 17 19.66 -6.98 -4.81
CA THR A 17 20.62 -8.08 -4.64
C THR A 17 20.26 -8.96 -3.44
N GLU A 18 19.85 -8.35 -2.33
CA GLU A 18 19.34 -9.08 -1.15
C GLU A 18 18.06 -9.86 -1.50
N LEU A 19 17.12 -9.23 -2.20
CA LEU A 19 15.90 -9.88 -2.68
C LEU A 19 16.23 -11.06 -3.61
N ALA A 20 17.17 -10.90 -4.54
CA ALA A 20 17.57 -11.99 -5.44
C ALA A 20 18.16 -13.19 -4.69
N SER A 21 18.81 -12.97 -3.53
CA SER A 21 19.38 -14.07 -2.73
C SER A 21 18.32 -15.02 -2.18
N GLU A 22 17.09 -14.53 -1.96
CA GLU A 22 15.93 -15.34 -1.55
C GLU A 22 15.37 -16.18 -2.71
N TYR A 23 15.74 -15.87 -3.95
CA TYR A 23 15.30 -16.52 -5.19
C TYR A 23 16.46 -17.19 -5.95
N GLU A 24 17.42 -17.76 -5.22
CA GLU A 24 18.60 -18.46 -5.79
C GLU A 24 19.46 -17.60 -6.74
N GLY A 25 19.39 -16.27 -6.61
CA GLY A 25 20.08 -15.31 -7.48
C GLY A 25 19.30 -14.92 -8.73
N ASP A 26 18.09 -15.45 -8.95
CA ASP A 26 17.23 -15.05 -10.08
C ASP A 26 16.40 -13.81 -9.75
N LEU A 27 17.01 -12.64 -9.95
CA LEU A 27 16.35 -11.36 -9.78
C LEU A 27 15.15 -11.18 -10.73
N ASN A 28 15.14 -11.81 -11.91
CA ASN A 28 14.00 -11.65 -12.83
C ASN A 28 12.76 -12.35 -12.28
N LEU A 29 12.94 -13.53 -11.69
CA LEU A 29 11.87 -14.26 -11.01
C LEU A 29 11.34 -13.46 -9.81
N ALA A 30 12.25 -12.95 -8.97
CA ALA A 30 11.87 -12.13 -7.81
C ALA A 30 11.09 -10.87 -8.21
N LEU A 31 11.50 -10.18 -9.28
CA LEU A 31 10.79 -9.01 -9.80
C LEU A 31 9.44 -9.36 -10.41
N ALA A 32 9.34 -10.49 -11.12
CA ALA A 32 8.08 -10.94 -11.70
C ALA A 32 7.06 -11.26 -10.59
N ASP A 33 7.49 -11.98 -9.56
CA ASP A 33 6.66 -12.31 -8.40
C ASP A 33 6.25 -11.06 -7.61
N LEU A 34 7.16 -10.09 -7.42
CA LEU A 34 6.83 -8.82 -6.77
C LEU A 34 5.78 -8.02 -7.55
N VAL A 35 5.92 -7.95 -8.88
CA VAL A 35 4.94 -7.29 -9.75
C VAL A 35 3.59 -8.00 -9.69
N HIS A 36 3.57 -9.34 -9.68
CA HIS A 36 2.33 -10.12 -9.59
C HIS A 36 1.66 -9.98 -8.22
N ALA A 37 2.45 -10.03 -7.14
CA ALA A 37 1.95 -9.81 -5.78
C ALA A 37 1.35 -8.40 -5.65
N ARG A 38 2.03 -7.39 -6.19
CA ARG A 38 1.51 -6.00 -6.21
C ARG A 38 0.22 -5.89 -7.01
N ALA A 39 0.15 -6.49 -8.21
CA ALA A 39 -1.07 -6.50 -9.00
C ALA A 39 -2.23 -7.19 -8.26
N GLY A 40 -1.95 -8.28 -7.55
CA GLY A 40 -2.94 -8.96 -6.71
C GLY A 40 -3.40 -8.13 -5.51
N LEU A 41 -2.51 -7.31 -4.93
CA LEU A 41 -2.85 -6.37 -3.85
C LEU A 41 -3.70 -5.20 -4.36
N GLU A 42 -3.38 -4.65 -5.53
CA GLU A 42 -4.17 -3.61 -6.20
C GLU A 42 -5.57 -4.14 -6.56
N GLU A 43 -5.66 -5.34 -7.14
CA GLU A 43 -6.94 -6.00 -7.44
C GLU A 43 -7.73 -6.34 -6.16
N PHE A 44 -7.06 -6.71 -5.07
CA PHE A 44 -7.70 -6.92 -3.78
C PHE A 44 -8.24 -5.61 -3.20
N ALA A 45 -7.48 -4.52 -3.29
CA ALA A 45 -7.91 -3.20 -2.84
C ALA A 45 -9.15 -2.73 -3.62
N GLU A 46 -9.12 -2.83 -4.96
CA GLU A 46 -10.26 -2.49 -5.82
C GLU A 46 -11.52 -3.29 -5.47
N ARG A 47 -11.39 -4.61 -5.28
CA ARG A 47 -12.53 -5.46 -4.89
C ARG A 47 -13.05 -5.14 -3.50
N SER A 48 -12.15 -4.84 -2.56
CA SER A 48 -12.52 -4.45 -1.20
C SER A 48 -13.27 -3.12 -1.19
N GLU A 49 -12.80 -2.13 -1.95
CA GLU A 49 -13.46 -0.83 -2.11
C GLU A 49 -14.82 -0.99 -2.78
N ALA A 50 -14.93 -1.77 -3.85
CA ALA A 50 -16.20 -2.04 -4.51
C ALA A 50 -17.20 -2.77 -3.59
N ALA A 51 -16.73 -3.74 -2.79
CA ALA A 51 -17.57 -4.47 -1.85
C ALA A 51 -18.09 -3.60 -0.69
N HIS A 52 -17.37 -2.52 -0.36
CA HIS A 52 -17.70 -1.64 0.76
C HIS A 52 -18.05 -0.22 0.34
N GLU A 53 -18.35 0.03 -0.95
CA GLU A 53 -18.58 1.37 -1.50
C GLU A 53 -19.61 2.16 -0.68
N ASP A 54 -20.76 1.55 -0.40
CA ASP A 54 -21.84 2.18 0.36
C ASP A 54 -21.42 2.52 1.79
N ALA A 55 -20.65 1.64 2.44
CA ALA A 55 -20.16 1.86 3.79
C ALA A 55 -19.11 2.98 3.82
N LEU A 56 -18.22 3.03 2.83
CA LEU A 56 -17.21 4.08 2.67
C LEU A 56 -17.87 5.43 2.37
N ARG A 57 -18.89 5.47 1.50
CA ARG A 57 -19.66 6.68 1.21
C ARG A 57 -20.40 7.17 2.47
N ALA A 58 -21.05 6.29 3.21
CA ALA A 58 -21.73 6.64 4.46
C ALA A 58 -20.75 7.07 5.57
N LEU A 59 -19.53 6.55 5.59
CA LEU A 59 -18.47 6.99 6.51
C LEU A 59 -18.01 8.40 6.14
N ARG A 60 -17.71 8.65 4.86
CA ARG A 60 -17.32 9.98 4.36
C ARG A 60 -18.36 11.03 4.70
N ASP A 61 -19.63 10.77 4.39
CA ASP A 61 -20.71 11.74 4.58
C ASP A 61 -20.91 12.06 6.07
N ARG A 62 -20.77 11.06 6.96
CA ARG A 62 -20.77 11.29 8.41
C ARG A 62 -19.56 12.09 8.87
N SER A 63 -18.36 11.74 8.44
CA SER A 63 -17.14 12.46 8.81
C SER A 63 -17.18 13.92 8.35
N GLU A 64 -17.74 14.18 7.17
CA GLU A 64 -17.90 15.55 6.66
C GLU A 64 -18.95 16.34 7.46
N ALA A 65 -20.07 15.70 7.83
CA ALA A 65 -21.06 16.30 8.72
C ALA A 65 -20.47 16.60 10.10
N ASP A 66 -19.79 15.63 10.72
CA ASP A 66 -19.13 15.79 12.01
C ASP A 66 -18.09 16.92 11.97
N PHE A 67 -17.33 17.04 10.88
CA PHE A 67 -16.38 18.14 10.69
C PHE A 67 -17.09 19.50 10.62
N ARG A 68 -18.13 19.63 9.80
CA ARG A 68 -18.91 20.88 9.68
C ARG A 68 -19.56 21.29 11.01
N GLU A 69 -19.95 20.32 11.81
CA GLU A 69 -20.54 20.54 13.13
C GLU A 69 -19.51 20.70 14.26
N GLY A 70 -18.21 20.70 13.94
CA GLY A 70 -17.14 20.85 14.92
C GLY A 70 -16.96 19.64 15.85
N ARG A 71 -17.57 18.50 15.52
CA ARG A 71 -17.45 17.22 16.22
C ARG A 71 -16.16 16.49 15.83
N THR A 72 -15.04 17.21 15.83
CA THR A 72 -13.70 16.70 15.50
C THR A 72 -12.88 16.49 16.76
N VAL A 73 -12.04 15.45 16.77
CA VAL A 73 -11.05 15.22 17.82
C VAL A 73 -9.65 15.38 17.23
N THR A 74 -8.72 15.93 18.00
CA THR A 74 -7.35 16.04 17.50
C THR A 74 -6.68 14.67 17.47
N TRP A 75 -5.69 14.51 16.59
CA TRP A 75 -4.90 13.28 16.55
C TRP A 75 -4.23 12.97 17.89
N THR A 76 -3.81 14.01 18.62
CA THR A 76 -3.27 13.90 19.97
C THR A 76 -4.29 13.32 20.95
N ASP A 77 -5.55 13.75 20.89
CA ASP A 77 -6.61 13.21 21.74
C ASP A 77 -6.95 11.76 21.41
N VAL A 78 -6.92 11.39 20.12
CA VAL A 78 -7.13 10.01 19.67
C VAL A 78 -6.02 9.10 20.21
N LYS A 79 -4.76 9.53 20.13
CA LYS A 79 -3.62 8.80 20.69
C LYS A 79 -3.75 8.58 22.19
N ALA A 80 -4.04 9.67 22.93
CA ALA A 80 -4.21 9.61 24.38
C ALA A 80 -5.33 8.65 24.81
N ARG A 81 -6.44 8.60 24.06
CA ARG A 81 -7.57 7.69 24.34
C ARG A 81 -7.27 6.22 24.04
N ASN A 82 -6.30 5.92 23.17
CA ASN A 82 -5.96 4.56 22.75
C ASN A 82 -4.62 4.08 23.31
N GLY A 83 -3.94 4.88 24.15
CA GLY A 83 -2.63 4.54 24.71
C GLY A 83 -1.50 4.47 23.66
N LEU A 84 -1.63 5.25 22.58
CA LEU A 84 -0.67 5.36 21.47
C LEU A 84 0.19 6.62 21.55
#